data_AF-A0A3M1E1C1-F1
#
_entry.id   AF-A0A3M1E1C1-F1
#
_cell.length_a   1.000
_cell.length_b   1.000
_cell.length_c   1.000
_cell.angle_alpha   90.00
_cell.angle_beta   90.00
_cell.angle_gamma   90.00
#
_symmetry.space_group_name_H-M   'P 1'
#
loop_
_entity.id
_entity.type
_entity.pdbx_description
1 polymer ?
#
loop_
_entity_poly.entity_id
_entity_poly.type
_entity_poly.pdbx_seq_one_letter_code
_entity_poly.pdbx_strand_id
1 'polypeptide(L)'
;MLPAHWPKWTVILIGLALAVFTILLALILEPAAQALMPRPTPTATLPMLAYAAPQSRECILCHTHQETLRQTVSDPADVYSTHGRLGCVTCHRGTGDTTDLAVAHQGLVKDPTLHFEEECILCHRNLPDEIPGDRLKTPHSSLVHGLAQGVTCSDCHGGVGHGFDPVTGQTICSMSVCLDCHRARNLQAELQDCNACHIGPHDVSAVLSCSDCHTSTERWNETHLAVHPVELVGWHAQIDCFDCHDWPNFGGLRYVCSDCHQRPHDFGDDNCERCHTPEGWNK
;
A
#
# COMPACT_ATOMS: atom_id res chain seq x y z
N MET A 1 14.27 -37.14 -40.45
CA MET A 1 13.50 -37.66 -41.61
C MET A 1 13.69 -39.17 -41.65
N LEU A 2 12.61 -39.95 -41.50
CA LEU A 2 12.72 -41.41 -41.48
C LEU A 2 12.95 -41.96 -42.89
N PRO A 3 13.72 -43.06 -43.06
CA PRO A 3 13.96 -43.66 -44.37
C PRO A 3 12.64 -44.07 -45.04
N ALA A 4 12.48 -43.78 -46.33
CA ALA A 4 11.23 -43.96 -47.07
C ALA A 4 10.69 -45.41 -47.15
N HIS A 5 11.50 -46.41 -46.76
CA HIS A 5 11.13 -47.83 -46.75
C HIS A 5 10.56 -48.32 -45.42
N TRP A 6 10.46 -47.47 -44.39
CA TRP A 6 10.00 -47.90 -43.07
C TRP A 6 8.47 -47.92 -42.98
N PRO A 7 7.87 -49.01 -42.44
CA PRO A 7 6.43 -49.06 -42.20
C PRO A 7 6.00 -47.96 -41.23
N LYS A 8 4.89 -47.26 -41.52
CA LYS A 8 4.42 -46.12 -40.71
C LYS A 8 4.21 -46.44 -39.21
N TRP A 9 3.95 -47.70 -38.84
CA TRP A 9 3.81 -48.13 -37.44
C TRP A 9 5.12 -48.07 -36.63
N THR A 10 6.29 -48.03 -37.28
CA THR A 10 7.58 -47.88 -36.58
C THR A 10 7.70 -46.54 -35.84
N VAL A 11 7.03 -45.49 -36.31
CA VAL A 11 6.95 -44.18 -35.63
C VAL A 11 6.31 -44.33 -34.25
N ILE A 12 5.26 -45.15 -34.14
CA ILE A 12 4.54 -45.38 -32.89
C ILE A 12 5.46 -46.07 -31.87
N LEU A 13 6.22 -47.07 -32.31
CA LEU A 13 7.16 -47.78 -31.43
C LEU A 13 8.34 -46.92 -31.01
N ILE A 14 8.88 -46.09 -31.91
CA ILE A 14 9.93 -45.13 -31.56
C ILE A 14 9.39 -44.11 -30.55
N GLY A 15 8.17 -43.61 -30.75
CA GLY A 15 7.51 -42.70 -29.81
C GLY A 15 7.33 -43.34 -28.43
N LEU A 16 6.83 -44.58 -28.37
CA LEU A 16 6.69 -45.32 -27.11
C LEU A 16 8.03 -45.58 -26.44
N ALA A 17 9.06 -45.95 -27.20
CA ALA A 17 10.40 -46.18 -26.65
C ALA A 17 11.00 -44.90 -26.06
N LEU A 18 10.83 -43.76 -26.73
CA LEU A 18 11.26 -42.46 -26.23
C LEU A 18 10.50 -42.06 -24.96
N ALA A 19 9.19 -42.27 -24.91
CA ALA A 19 8.38 -41.98 -23.72
C ALA A 19 8.77 -42.86 -22.52
N VAL A 20 9.00 -44.15 -22.73
CA VAL A 20 9.48 -45.05 -21.67
C VAL A 20 10.87 -44.63 -21.21
N PHE A 21 11.77 -44.27 -22.13
CA PHE A 21 13.10 -43.81 -21.81
C PHE A 21 13.08 -42.53 -20.97
N THR A 22 12.26 -41.53 -21.32
CA THR A 22 12.15 -40.29 -20.53
C THR A 22 11.58 -40.52 -19.15
N ILE A 23 10.58 -41.39 -19.00
CA ILE A 23 10.02 -41.76 -17.70
C ILE A 23 11.09 -42.45 -16.83
N LEU A 24 11.81 -43.43 -17.38
CA LEU A 24 12.87 -44.12 -16.65
C LEU A 24 14.01 -43.17 -16.27
N LEU A 25 14.39 -42.27 -17.17
CA LEU A 25 15.41 -41.26 -16.90
C LEU A 25 14.95 -40.33 -15.75
N ALA A 26 13.70 -39.89 -15.75
CA ALA A 26 13.15 -39.06 -14.67
C ALA A 26 13.17 -39.80 -13.33
N LEU A 27 12.74 -41.06 -13.29
CA LEU A 27 12.74 -41.88 -12.06
C LEU A 27 14.16 -42.16 -11.53
N ILE A 28 15.16 -42.25 -12.40
CA ILE A 28 16.56 -42.42 -12.00
C ILE A 28 17.15 -41.11 -11.46
N LEU A 29 16.75 -39.97 -12.03
CA LEU A 29 17.28 -38.65 -11.64
C LEU A 29 16.56 -38.04 -10.43
N GLU A 30 15.32 -38.46 -10.16
CA GLU A 30 14.49 -37.92 -9.07
C GLU A 30 15.16 -38.01 -7.68
N PRO A 31 15.77 -39.13 -7.26
CA PRO A 31 16.40 -39.22 -5.94
C PRO A 31 17.61 -38.29 -5.80
N ALA A 32 18.36 -38.08 -6.89
CA ALA A 32 19.50 -37.16 -6.92
C ALA A 32 19.01 -35.71 -6.87
N ALA A 33 17.93 -35.38 -7.58
CA ALA A 33 17.30 -34.07 -7.52
C ALA A 33 16.75 -33.78 -6.12
N GLN A 34 16.06 -34.73 -5.49
CA GLN A 34 15.55 -34.60 -4.12
C GLN A 34 16.67 -34.47 -3.08
N ALA A 35 17.81 -35.15 -3.27
CA ALA A 35 18.97 -35.03 -2.38
C ALA A 35 19.66 -33.66 -2.45
N LEU A 36 19.53 -32.97 -3.59
CA LEU A 36 20.05 -31.62 -3.83
C LEU A 36 19.04 -30.52 -3.49
N MET A 37 17.76 -30.87 -3.29
CA MET A 37 16.75 -29.92 -2.89
C MET A 37 17.03 -29.40 -1.47
N PRO A 38 17.06 -28.07 -1.28
CA PRO A 38 17.14 -27.49 0.06
C PRO A 38 15.99 -28.04 0.91
N ARG A 39 16.30 -28.61 2.07
CA ARG A 39 15.24 -28.99 3.02
C ARG A 39 14.54 -27.72 3.46
N PRO A 40 13.19 -27.67 3.44
CA PRO A 40 12.48 -26.55 4.04
C PRO A 40 12.90 -26.49 5.50
N THR A 41 13.49 -25.38 5.91
CA THR A 41 13.68 -25.06 7.32
C THR A 41 12.30 -25.12 7.97
N PRO A 42 12.12 -25.86 9.08
CA PRO A 42 10.87 -25.83 9.81
C PRO A 42 10.51 -24.37 10.07
N THR A 43 9.28 -23.97 9.69
CA THR A 43 8.76 -22.65 10.05
C THR A 43 8.95 -22.49 11.54
N ALA A 44 9.73 -21.48 11.95
CA ALA A 44 9.96 -21.22 13.36
C ALA A 44 8.60 -21.15 14.04
N THR A 45 8.41 -21.93 15.12
CA THR A 45 7.23 -21.78 15.96
C THR A 45 7.17 -20.33 16.38
N LEU A 46 6.10 -19.63 16.01
CA LEU A 46 5.95 -18.22 16.36
C LEU A 46 6.11 -18.09 17.88
N PRO A 47 6.92 -17.14 18.37
CA PRO A 47 7.07 -16.95 19.81
C PRO A 47 5.69 -16.67 20.41
N MET A 48 5.40 -17.33 21.53
CA MET A 48 4.13 -17.10 22.23
C MET A 48 4.19 -15.75 22.95
N LEU A 49 3.20 -14.90 22.68
CA LEU A 49 3.00 -13.67 23.44
C LEU A 49 2.69 -14.04 24.90
N ALA A 50 3.41 -13.44 25.85
CA ALA A 50 3.20 -13.64 27.28
C ALA A 50 1.96 -12.86 27.76
N TYR A 51 0.77 -13.34 27.36
CA TYR A 51 -0.50 -12.72 27.74
C TYR A 51 -0.65 -12.61 29.27
N ALA A 52 -0.82 -11.39 29.76
CA ALA A 52 -0.77 -11.02 31.17
C ALA A 52 -1.94 -10.13 31.62
N ALA A 53 -3.09 -10.18 30.94
CA ALA A 53 -4.29 -9.44 31.36
C ALA A 53 -4.72 -9.72 32.81
N PRO A 54 -4.74 -10.98 33.30
CA PRO A 54 -5.12 -11.24 34.69
C PRO A 54 -4.14 -10.63 35.71
N GLN A 55 -2.88 -10.43 35.31
CA GLN A 55 -1.82 -9.89 36.15
C GLN A 55 -1.68 -8.37 36.01
N SER A 56 -2.58 -7.69 35.28
CA SER A 56 -2.48 -6.23 35.06
C SER A 56 -3.47 -5.42 35.90
N ARG A 57 -4.19 -6.07 36.82
CA ARG A 57 -5.29 -5.45 37.58
C ARG A 57 -4.82 -4.32 38.48
N GLU A 58 -3.71 -4.50 39.20
CA GLU A 58 -3.21 -3.46 40.12
C GLU A 58 -2.66 -2.26 39.33
N CYS A 59 -2.09 -2.48 38.15
CA CYS A 59 -1.69 -1.40 37.24
C CYS A 59 -2.89 -0.51 36.86
N ILE A 60 -4.02 -1.12 36.48
CA ILE A 60 -5.25 -0.39 36.16
C ILE A 60 -5.70 0.43 37.37
N LEU A 61 -5.77 -0.20 38.55
CA LEU A 61 -6.20 0.47 39.79
C LEU A 61 -5.32 1.69 40.15
N CYS A 62 -4.00 1.60 39.96
CA CYS A 62 -3.09 2.72 40.21
C CYS A 62 -3.14 3.82 39.14
N HIS A 63 -3.33 3.48 37.86
CA HIS A 63 -3.20 4.43 36.75
C HIS A 63 -4.52 5.02 36.24
N THR A 64 -5.68 4.46 36.61
CA THR A 64 -6.99 4.97 36.20
C THR A 64 -7.82 5.58 37.33
N HIS A 65 -7.37 5.49 38.59
CA HIS A 65 -8.05 6.11 39.72
C HIS A 65 -7.32 7.38 40.19
N GLN A 66 -8.05 8.50 40.25
CA GLN A 66 -7.51 9.82 40.55
C GLN A 66 -6.88 9.95 41.95
N GLU A 67 -7.33 9.15 42.92
CA GLU A 67 -6.84 9.18 44.32
C GLU A 67 -5.47 8.52 44.51
N THR A 68 -5.07 7.62 43.61
CA THR A 68 -3.78 6.90 43.64
C THR A 68 -2.69 7.57 42.79
N LEU A 69 -3.05 8.60 42.00
CA LEU A 69 -2.18 9.24 41.01
C LEU A 69 -1.27 10.30 41.61
N ARG A 70 0.05 10.18 41.38
CA ARG A 70 1.03 11.24 41.69
C ARG A 70 1.59 11.99 40.48
N GLN A 71 1.56 11.44 39.24
CA GLN A 71 2.25 12.09 38.10
C GLN A 71 1.67 11.89 36.66
N THR A 72 1.07 10.75 36.27
CA THR A 72 0.62 10.57 34.86
C THR A 72 -0.60 9.65 34.75
N VAL A 73 -1.65 10.13 34.08
CA VAL A 73 -2.93 9.42 33.86
C VAL A 73 -2.89 8.71 32.51
N SER A 74 -3.20 7.42 32.49
CA SER A 74 -3.68 6.73 31.28
C SER A 74 -5.17 7.02 31.12
N ASP A 75 -5.65 7.34 29.92
CA ASP A 75 -7.07 7.61 29.72
C ASP A 75 -7.87 6.35 30.10
N PRO A 76 -8.90 6.43 30.96
CA PRO A 76 -9.76 5.29 31.27
C PRO A 76 -10.33 4.58 30.04
N ALA A 77 -10.46 5.27 28.90
CA ALA A 77 -10.85 4.67 27.62
C ALA A 77 -9.83 3.63 27.11
N ASP A 78 -8.55 3.80 27.42
CA ASP A 78 -7.44 2.99 26.91
C ASP A 78 -7.50 1.55 27.44
N VAL A 79 -8.03 1.36 28.64
CA VAL A 79 -8.24 0.04 29.27
C VAL A 79 -9.20 -0.83 28.47
N TYR A 80 -10.20 -0.21 27.84
CA TYR A 80 -11.25 -0.93 27.10
C TYR A 80 -10.91 -1.17 25.64
N SER A 81 -9.83 -0.55 25.15
CA SER A 81 -9.30 -0.77 23.81
C SER A 81 -8.89 -2.22 23.58
N THR A 82 -8.73 -2.61 22.32
CA THR A 82 -8.24 -3.96 21.97
C THR A 82 -6.87 -4.24 22.60
N HIS A 83 -6.00 -3.22 22.72
CA HIS A 83 -4.70 -3.34 23.37
C HIS A 83 -4.81 -3.41 24.90
N GLY A 84 -5.65 -2.57 25.51
CA GLY A 84 -5.86 -2.55 26.96
C GLY A 84 -6.37 -3.89 27.50
N ARG A 85 -7.19 -4.60 26.71
CA ARG A 85 -7.69 -5.95 27.04
C ARG A 85 -6.60 -7.03 27.08
N LEU A 86 -5.44 -6.80 26.45
CA LEU A 86 -4.30 -7.72 26.55
C LEU A 86 -3.61 -7.63 27.91
N GLY A 87 -3.84 -6.56 28.68
CA GLY A 87 -3.14 -6.28 29.93
C GLY A 87 -1.87 -5.49 29.74
N CYS A 88 -1.64 -4.51 30.62
CA CYS A 88 -0.47 -3.64 30.61
C CYS A 88 0.85 -4.44 30.58
N VAL A 89 0.96 -5.48 31.42
CA VAL A 89 2.19 -6.27 31.59
C VAL A 89 2.57 -7.04 30.33
N THR A 90 1.61 -7.35 29.45
CA THR A 90 1.83 -8.11 28.22
C THR A 90 2.87 -7.47 27.32
N CYS A 91 2.88 -6.13 27.25
CA CYS A 91 3.83 -5.37 26.43
C CYS A 91 4.76 -4.48 27.28
N HIS A 92 4.24 -3.91 28.36
CA HIS A 92 5.00 -3.01 29.23
C HIS A 92 5.82 -3.76 30.28
N ARG A 93 5.69 -5.08 30.41
CA ARG A 93 6.40 -5.86 31.45
C ARG A 93 6.12 -5.31 32.85
N GLY A 94 7.10 -5.40 33.74
CA GLY A 94 6.94 -5.05 35.16
C GLY A 94 6.21 -6.14 35.94
N THR A 95 5.79 -5.76 37.16
CA THR A 95 5.11 -6.66 38.10
C THR A 95 3.71 -6.10 38.35
N GLY A 96 2.67 -6.70 37.75
CA GLY A 96 1.33 -6.10 37.80
C GLY A 96 0.39 -6.64 38.88
N ASP A 97 0.87 -7.56 39.72
CA ASP A 97 0.17 -8.15 40.87
C ASP A 97 0.62 -7.57 42.21
N THR A 98 1.22 -6.37 42.19
CA THR A 98 1.68 -5.65 43.39
C THR A 98 1.15 -4.22 43.43
N THR A 99 0.94 -3.72 44.65
CA THR A 99 0.61 -2.32 44.92
C THR A 99 1.84 -1.48 45.27
N ASP A 100 3.01 -2.10 45.39
CA ASP A 100 4.28 -1.38 45.60
C ASP A 100 4.79 -0.77 44.30
N LEU A 101 4.92 0.55 44.28
CA LEU A 101 5.31 1.31 43.08
C LEU A 101 6.70 0.96 42.57
N ALA A 102 7.67 0.71 43.45
CA ALA A 102 9.03 0.42 43.04
C ALA A 102 9.13 -0.99 42.43
N VAL A 103 8.42 -1.95 43.03
CA VAL A 103 8.35 -3.33 42.53
C VAL A 103 7.55 -3.39 41.22
N ALA A 104 6.43 -2.67 41.12
CA ALA A 104 5.60 -2.65 39.92
C ALA A 104 6.37 -2.15 38.69
N HIS A 105 7.17 -1.09 38.87
CA HIS A 105 7.95 -0.48 37.79
C HIS A 105 9.31 -1.14 37.55
N GLN A 106 9.71 -2.13 38.35
CA GLN A 106 10.99 -2.81 38.13
C GLN A 106 10.95 -3.60 36.81
N GLY A 107 11.78 -3.20 35.85
CA GLY A 107 11.83 -3.83 34.52
C GLY A 107 10.66 -3.44 33.60
N LEU A 108 9.86 -2.45 33.97
CA LEU A 108 8.81 -1.90 33.11
C LEU A 108 9.42 -1.26 31.87
N VAL A 109 8.84 -1.56 30.72
CA VAL A 109 9.11 -0.94 29.44
C VAL A 109 8.06 0.14 29.20
N LYS A 110 8.51 1.40 29.26
CA LYS A 110 7.64 2.57 29.06
C LYS A 110 7.10 2.65 27.63
N ASP A 111 7.95 2.39 26.65
CA ASP A 111 7.58 2.35 25.23
C ASP A 111 7.99 1.01 24.61
N PRO A 112 7.05 0.05 24.51
CA PRO A 112 7.27 -1.25 23.88
C PRO A 112 7.78 -1.17 22.44
N THR A 113 7.48 -0.08 21.71
CA THR A 113 7.85 0.06 20.29
C THR A 113 9.35 0.28 20.07
N LEU A 114 10.09 0.72 21.10
CA LEU A 114 11.54 0.92 21.02
C LEU A 114 12.34 -0.38 21.15
N HIS A 115 11.69 -1.46 21.57
CA HIS A 115 12.37 -2.69 21.96
C HIS A 115 11.76 -3.96 21.38
N PHE A 116 10.50 -3.94 20.92
CA PHE A 116 9.73 -5.14 20.59
C PHE A 116 8.95 -5.06 19.27
N GLU A 117 9.59 -4.60 18.20
CA GLU A 117 9.02 -4.64 16.84
C GLU A 117 8.53 -6.05 16.47
N GLU A 118 9.29 -7.08 16.88
CA GLU A 118 8.95 -8.49 16.69
C GLU A 118 7.68 -8.93 17.44
N GLU A 119 7.36 -8.32 18.58
CA GLU A 119 6.15 -8.65 19.35
C GLU A 119 4.90 -8.02 18.69
N CYS A 120 5.04 -6.82 18.11
CA CYS A 120 3.94 -6.15 17.40
C CYS A 120 3.45 -6.98 16.21
N ILE A 121 4.38 -7.54 15.41
CA ILE A 121 4.05 -8.31 14.21
C ILE A 121 3.45 -9.70 14.51
N LEU A 122 3.48 -10.18 15.75
CA LEU A 122 2.76 -11.40 16.14
C LEU A 122 1.26 -11.27 15.95
N CYS A 123 0.74 -10.06 16.19
CA CYS A 123 -0.66 -9.69 16.02
C CYS A 123 -0.88 -8.89 14.72
N HIS A 124 0.00 -7.94 14.40
CA HIS A 124 -0.06 -7.12 13.19
C HIS A 124 0.72 -7.76 12.03
N ARG A 125 0.21 -8.88 11.51
CA ARG A 125 0.88 -9.66 10.44
C ARG A 125 0.65 -9.11 9.04
N ASN A 126 -0.43 -8.37 8.86
CA ASN A 126 -0.80 -7.78 7.58
C ASN A 126 -0.60 -6.27 7.67
N LEU A 127 0.57 -5.82 7.24
CA LEU A 127 0.98 -4.41 7.25
C LEU A 127 1.23 -3.99 5.80
N PRO A 128 0.19 -3.60 5.05
CA PRO A 128 0.34 -3.23 3.65
C PRO A 128 1.09 -1.91 3.53
N ASP A 129 1.94 -1.79 2.50
CA ASP A 129 2.61 -0.52 2.16
C ASP A 129 1.66 0.49 1.49
N GLU A 130 0.46 0.06 1.10
CA GLU A 130 -0.59 0.92 0.55
C GLU A 130 -1.83 0.84 1.46
N ILE A 131 -2.22 1.98 2.03
CA ILE A 131 -3.46 2.09 2.82
C ILE A 131 -4.66 2.27 1.86
N PRO A 132 -5.69 1.39 1.93
CA PRO A 132 -6.88 1.51 1.11
C PRO A 132 -7.62 2.84 1.32
N GLY A 133 -8.28 3.35 0.28
CA GLY A 133 -8.97 4.65 0.31
C GLY A 133 -8.06 5.76 -0.21
N ASP A 134 -7.21 6.32 0.66
CA ASP A 134 -6.34 7.45 0.32
C ASP A 134 -5.06 7.05 -0.44
N ARG A 135 -4.85 5.73 -0.65
CA ARG A 135 -3.70 5.15 -1.37
C ARG A 135 -2.36 5.70 -0.88
N LEU A 136 -2.27 5.89 0.44
CA LEU A 136 -1.09 6.43 1.11
C LEU A 136 0.01 5.36 1.14
N LYS A 137 1.22 5.75 0.72
CA LYS A 137 2.44 4.96 0.84
C LYS A 137 2.89 4.96 2.29
N THR A 138 3.04 3.77 2.84
CA THR A 138 3.54 3.55 4.20
C THR A 138 4.77 2.65 4.14
N PRO A 139 5.80 2.89 4.97
CA PRO A 139 7.06 2.16 4.88
C PRO A 139 7.01 0.86 5.72
N HIS A 140 5.85 0.20 5.84
CA HIS A 140 5.68 -0.95 6.73
C HIS A 140 6.68 -2.06 6.42
N SER A 141 6.79 -2.45 5.15
CA SER A 141 7.74 -3.46 4.68
C SER A 141 9.19 -3.04 4.96
N SER A 142 9.53 -1.78 4.70
CA SER A 142 10.86 -1.25 4.96
C SER A 142 11.21 -1.27 6.46
N LEU A 143 10.23 -1.02 7.34
CA LEU A 143 10.40 -1.08 8.79
C LEU A 143 10.58 -2.52 9.27
N VAL A 144 9.66 -3.42 8.94
CA VAL A 144 9.71 -4.82 9.44
C VAL A 144 10.91 -5.61 8.91
N HIS A 145 11.50 -5.20 7.80
CA HIS A 145 12.72 -5.79 7.24
C HIS A 145 14.01 -5.02 7.63
N GLY A 146 13.92 -4.02 8.52
CA GLY A 146 15.10 -3.29 9.04
C GLY A 146 15.78 -2.37 8.01
N LEU A 147 15.11 -2.02 6.93
CA LEU A 147 15.61 -1.11 5.89
C LEU A 147 15.43 0.36 6.27
N ALA A 148 14.40 0.68 7.06
CA ALA A 148 14.14 2.03 7.56
C ALA A 148 14.87 2.28 8.90
N GLN A 149 16.15 2.63 8.83
CA GLN A 149 16.98 2.84 10.03
C GLN A 149 16.53 4.05 10.86
N GLY A 150 16.41 3.86 12.17
CA GLY A 150 16.11 4.93 13.12
C GLY A 150 14.65 5.42 13.07
N VAL A 151 13.75 4.62 12.53
CA VAL A 151 12.30 4.86 12.57
C VAL A 151 11.66 3.69 13.33
N THR A 152 10.79 3.99 14.29
CA THR A 152 10.07 2.97 15.08
C THR A 152 8.56 3.04 14.82
N CYS A 153 7.82 2.02 15.26
CA CYS A 153 6.36 2.01 15.13
C CYS A 153 5.71 3.23 15.81
N SER A 154 6.27 3.73 16.91
CA SER A 154 5.72 4.87 17.64
C SER A 154 5.95 6.22 16.96
N ASP A 155 6.92 6.33 16.05
CA ASP A 155 7.11 7.55 15.26
C ASP A 155 5.87 7.86 14.40
N CYS A 156 5.07 6.84 14.05
CA CYS A 156 3.82 7.00 13.29
C CYS A 156 2.56 6.69 14.11
N HIS A 157 2.57 5.64 14.94
CA HIS A 157 1.40 5.19 15.70
C HIS A 157 1.33 5.77 17.13
N GLY A 158 2.34 6.53 17.55
CA GLY A 158 2.51 6.99 18.94
C GLY A 158 2.95 5.88 19.89
N GLY A 159 3.19 6.25 21.16
CA GLY A 159 3.43 5.27 22.22
C GLY A 159 2.19 4.40 22.44
N VAL A 160 2.24 3.17 21.92
CA VAL A 160 1.18 2.14 22.01
C VAL A 160 -0.25 2.69 21.78
N GLY A 161 -0.53 3.19 20.58
CA GLY A 161 -1.88 3.04 20.00
C GLY A 161 -2.91 4.15 20.21
N HIS A 162 -2.51 5.43 20.26
CA HIS A 162 -3.49 6.52 20.40
C HIS A 162 -3.43 7.55 19.26
N GLY A 163 -3.19 7.05 18.04
CA GLY A 163 -3.74 7.63 16.80
C GLY A 163 -5.21 7.22 16.55
N PHE A 164 -5.86 6.61 17.55
CA PHE A 164 -7.28 6.31 17.59
C PHE A 164 -8.04 7.56 18.02
N ASP A 165 -8.90 8.06 17.14
CA ASP A 165 -9.86 9.11 17.50
C ASP A 165 -11.03 8.46 18.26
N PRO A 166 -11.24 8.75 19.55
CA PRO A 166 -12.30 8.15 20.36
C PRO A 166 -13.71 8.62 19.97
N VAL A 167 -13.83 9.68 19.17
CA VAL A 167 -15.11 10.18 18.66
C VAL A 167 -15.53 9.42 17.40
N THR A 168 -14.58 9.08 16.52
CA THR A 168 -14.87 8.43 15.23
C THR A 168 -14.53 6.94 15.19
N GLY A 169 -13.71 6.46 16.12
CA GLY A 169 -13.23 5.08 16.17
C GLY A 169 -12.17 4.74 15.12
N GLN A 170 -11.62 5.73 14.41
CA GLN A 170 -10.67 5.53 13.32
C GLN A 170 -9.23 5.73 13.77
N THR A 171 -8.31 4.93 13.20
CA THR A 171 -6.87 5.19 13.30
C THR A 171 -6.50 6.23 12.25
N ILE A 172 -6.43 7.50 12.65
CA ILE A 172 -6.14 8.58 11.71
C ILE A 172 -4.62 8.77 11.66
N CYS A 173 -3.98 8.30 10.59
CA CYS A 173 -2.63 8.72 10.25
C CYS A 173 -2.74 10.09 9.56
N SER A 174 -2.80 11.17 10.35
CA SER A 174 -2.93 12.51 9.78
C SER A 174 -1.64 12.89 9.04
N MET A 175 -1.77 13.62 7.93
CA MET A 175 -0.63 14.09 7.13
C MET A 175 0.40 14.89 7.96
N SER A 176 -0.04 15.53 9.05
CA SER A 176 0.86 16.25 9.97
C SER A 176 1.92 15.34 10.60
N VAL A 177 1.59 14.08 10.93
CA VAL A 177 2.56 13.13 11.51
C VAL A 177 3.74 12.93 10.57
N CYS A 178 3.45 12.69 9.29
CA CYS A 178 4.47 12.53 8.25
C CYS A 178 5.26 13.83 8.04
N LEU A 179 4.55 14.95 7.83
CA LEU A 179 5.16 16.24 7.50
C LEU A 179 6.02 16.80 8.62
N ASP A 180 5.60 16.67 9.88
CA ASP A 180 6.34 17.19 11.02
C ASP A 180 7.61 16.37 11.25
N CYS A 181 7.54 15.05 11.15
CA CYS A 181 8.72 14.18 11.22
C CYS A 181 9.68 14.44 10.04
N HIS A 182 9.18 14.49 8.81
CA HIS A 182 10.00 14.74 7.63
C HIS A 182 10.68 16.12 7.68
N ARG A 183 9.96 17.16 8.13
CA ARG A 183 10.52 18.49 8.35
C ARG A 183 11.60 18.48 9.43
N ALA A 184 11.32 17.87 10.59
CA ALA A 184 12.26 17.82 11.71
C ALA A 184 13.55 17.06 11.36
N ARG A 185 13.46 16.03 10.53
CA ARG A 185 14.60 15.20 10.09
C ARG A 185 15.20 15.64 8.76
N ASN A 186 14.71 16.74 8.17
CA ASN A 186 15.14 17.24 6.86
C ASN A 186 15.09 16.16 5.76
N LEU A 187 14.06 15.32 5.80
CA LEU A 187 13.76 14.33 4.77
C LEU A 187 13.02 15.03 3.62
N GLN A 188 13.37 14.70 2.37
CA GLN A 188 12.73 15.29 1.20
C GLN A 188 11.24 14.91 1.16
N ALA A 189 10.38 15.85 1.51
CA ALA A 189 8.95 15.82 1.23
C ALA A 189 8.53 17.26 0.92
N GLU A 190 8.53 17.61 -0.36
CA GLU A 190 7.95 18.87 -0.80
C GLU A 190 6.43 18.73 -0.78
N LEU A 191 5.76 19.64 -0.07
CA LEU A 191 4.31 19.63 0.12
C LEU A 191 3.48 19.63 -1.18
N GLN A 192 4.08 20.05 -2.29
CA GLN A 192 3.41 20.12 -3.59
C GLN A 192 3.49 18.82 -4.38
N ASP A 193 4.39 17.91 -4.00
CA ASP A 193 4.53 16.63 -4.68
C ASP A 193 3.67 15.57 -3.99
N CYS A 194 2.37 15.57 -4.29
CA CYS A 194 1.43 14.63 -3.68
C CYS A 194 1.83 13.16 -3.92
N ASN A 195 2.52 12.88 -5.04
CA ASN A 195 2.96 11.53 -5.40
C ASN A 195 4.09 11.02 -4.49
N ALA A 196 4.77 11.90 -3.74
CA ALA A 196 5.78 11.52 -2.77
C ALA A 196 5.17 10.65 -1.67
N CYS A 197 3.92 10.93 -1.30
CA CYS A 197 3.19 10.21 -0.26
C CYS A 197 2.04 9.34 -0.81
N HIS A 198 1.39 9.74 -1.89
CA HIS A 198 0.21 9.03 -2.42
C HIS A 198 0.49 8.30 -3.73
N ILE A 199 -0.27 7.25 -3.99
CA ILE A 199 -0.28 6.56 -5.28
C ILE A 199 -1.42 7.14 -6.12
N GLY A 200 -1.06 7.83 -7.20
CA GLY A 200 -2.02 8.43 -8.13
C GLY A 200 -2.92 7.37 -8.79
N PRO A 201 -4.23 7.60 -8.93
CA PRO A 201 -5.15 6.67 -9.60
C PRO A 201 -5.13 6.78 -11.12
N HIS A 202 -4.51 7.82 -11.68
CA HIS A 202 -4.49 8.10 -13.12
C HIS A 202 -3.07 7.97 -13.69
N ASP A 203 -2.97 7.44 -14.91
CA ASP A 203 -1.70 7.22 -15.61
C ASP A 203 -0.99 8.52 -15.99
N VAL A 204 -1.71 9.66 -16.02
CA VAL A 204 -1.15 11.00 -16.29
C VAL A 204 -0.22 11.51 -15.18
N SER A 205 -0.22 10.89 -14.00
CA SER A 205 0.62 11.29 -12.87
C SER A 205 2.13 11.12 -13.10
N ALA A 206 2.52 10.43 -14.18
CA ALA A 206 3.92 10.32 -14.60
C ALA A 206 4.46 11.59 -15.28
N VAL A 207 3.58 12.45 -15.81
CA VAL A 207 3.94 13.64 -16.59
C VAL A 207 3.32 14.93 -16.05
N LEU A 208 2.26 14.83 -15.25
CA LEU A 208 1.60 15.96 -14.58
C LEU A 208 1.64 15.81 -13.06
N SER A 209 1.78 16.95 -12.38
CA SER A 209 1.60 17.05 -10.94
C SER A 209 0.11 17.07 -10.60
N CYS A 210 -0.27 16.56 -9.43
CA CYS A 210 -1.68 16.52 -9.05
C CYS A 210 -2.30 17.93 -8.95
N SER A 211 -1.51 18.92 -8.54
CA SER A 211 -1.89 20.34 -8.47
C SER A 211 -2.23 20.96 -9.82
N ASP A 212 -1.83 20.34 -10.93
CA ASP A 212 -2.12 20.82 -12.28
C ASP A 212 -3.63 20.71 -12.60
N CYS A 213 -4.33 19.79 -11.92
CA CYS A 213 -5.77 19.60 -12.07
C CYS A 213 -6.54 19.72 -10.74
N HIS A 214 -5.94 19.32 -9.62
CA HIS A 214 -6.56 19.38 -8.29
C HIS A 214 -6.10 20.62 -7.52
N THR A 215 -6.88 21.68 -7.61
CA THR A 215 -6.58 22.99 -7.00
C THR A 215 -6.89 23.09 -5.51
N SER A 216 -7.58 22.09 -4.95
CA SER A 216 -7.94 22.04 -3.53
C SER A 216 -8.08 20.59 -3.06
N THR A 217 -7.55 20.30 -1.86
CA THR A 217 -7.76 19.01 -1.18
C THR A 217 -9.17 18.87 -0.60
N GLU A 218 -9.86 19.97 -0.30
CA GLU A 218 -11.25 19.96 0.18
C GLU A 218 -12.24 19.63 -0.95
N ARG A 219 -11.93 20.11 -2.16
CA ARG A 219 -12.75 19.92 -3.38
C ARG A 219 -12.08 18.97 -4.37
N TRP A 220 -11.30 18.01 -3.87
CA TRP A 220 -10.48 17.14 -4.71
C TRP A 220 -11.26 16.42 -5.81
N ASN A 221 -12.49 16.01 -5.49
CA ASN A 221 -13.38 15.30 -6.41
C ASN A 221 -14.17 16.22 -7.38
N GLU A 222 -14.03 17.54 -7.25
CA GLU A 222 -14.72 18.52 -8.11
C GLU A 222 -13.86 18.96 -9.31
N THR A 223 -12.75 18.26 -9.58
CA THR A 223 -11.93 18.48 -10.76
C THR A 223 -12.66 17.97 -12.02
N HIS A 224 -13.13 18.92 -12.84
CA HIS A 224 -13.76 18.62 -14.12
C HIS A 224 -12.76 18.75 -15.26
N LEU A 225 -12.32 17.62 -15.82
CA LEU A 225 -11.60 17.58 -17.11
C LEU A 225 -12.51 17.92 -18.31
N ALA A 226 -13.83 17.84 -18.10
CA ALA A 226 -14.83 17.72 -19.17
C ALA A 226 -15.26 19.04 -19.83
N VAL A 227 -14.70 20.19 -19.47
CA VAL A 227 -15.00 21.44 -20.19
C VAL A 227 -14.04 21.55 -21.37
N HIS A 228 -14.24 20.69 -22.36
CA HIS A 228 -13.56 20.77 -23.64
C HIS A 228 -14.52 21.38 -24.68
N PRO A 229 -14.13 22.44 -25.42
CA PRO A 229 -15.00 23.06 -26.42
C PRO A 229 -15.38 22.14 -27.59
N VAL A 230 -14.59 21.09 -27.84
CA VAL A 230 -14.95 19.97 -28.71
C VAL A 230 -15.47 18.82 -27.84
N GLU A 231 -16.62 18.26 -28.21
CA GLU A 231 -17.16 17.08 -27.54
C GLU A 231 -16.24 15.87 -27.75
N LEU A 232 -15.62 15.38 -26.67
CA LEU A 232 -14.72 14.22 -26.70
C LEU A 232 -15.52 12.91 -26.66
N VAL A 233 -16.24 12.63 -27.75
CA VAL A 233 -17.05 11.41 -27.97
C VAL A 233 -16.58 10.69 -29.24
N GLY A 234 -17.00 9.42 -29.40
CA GLY A 234 -16.61 8.61 -30.55
C GLY A 234 -15.09 8.41 -30.64
N TRP A 235 -14.49 8.77 -31.77
CA TRP A 235 -13.03 8.64 -31.98
C TRP A 235 -12.24 9.70 -31.23
N HIS A 236 -12.78 10.90 -31.02
CA HIS A 236 -12.11 11.93 -30.23
C HIS A 236 -11.96 11.53 -28.76
N ALA A 237 -12.81 10.63 -28.25
CA ALA A 237 -12.69 10.10 -26.89
C ALA A 237 -11.48 9.17 -26.68
N GLN A 238 -10.84 8.72 -27.77
CA GLN A 238 -9.72 7.77 -27.72
C GLN A 238 -8.34 8.42 -27.87
N ILE A 239 -8.29 9.75 -28.06
CA ILE A 239 -7.02 10.47 -28.22
C ILE A 239 -6.43 10.81 -26.86
N ASP A 240 -5.11 10.79 -26.74
CA ASP A 240 -4.44 11.23 -25.53
C ASP A 240 -4.37 12.76 -25.46
N CYS A 241 -4.42 13.34 -24.25
CA CYS A 241 -4.45 14.80 -24.08
C CYS A 241 -3.26 15.49 -24.78
N PHE A 242 -2.11 14.83 -24.75
CA PHE A 242 -0.85 15.33 -25.31
C PHE A 242 -0.70 15.09 -26.82
N ASP A 243 -1.68 14.45 -27.46
CA ASP A 243 -1.74 14.41 -28.93
C ASP A 243 -2.09 15.78 -29.51
N CYS A 244 -2.71 16.66 -28.71
CA CYS A 244 -3.11 18.01 -29.12
C CYS A 244 -2.55 19.11 -28.21
N HIS A 245 -2.34 18.85 -26.92
CA HIS A 245 -1.88 19.86 -25.96
C HIS A 245 -0.41 19.71 -25.61
N ASP A 246 0.30 20.83 -25.55
CA ASP A 246 1.66 20.89 -25.01
C ASP A 246 1.63 21.41 -23.57
N TRP A 247 2.17 20.67 -22.62
CA TRP A 247 2.32 21.17 -21.25
C TRP A 247 3.29 22.37 -21.21
N PRO A 248 2.98 23.46 -20.48
CA PRO A 248 1.84 23.69 -19.57
C PRO A 248 0.62 24.38 -20.19
N ASN A 249 0.58 24.54 -21.51
CA ASN A 249 -0.44 25.30 -22.20
C ASN A 249 -1.49 24.39 -22.87
N PHE A 250 -2.62 24.20 -22.18
CA PHE A 250 -3.80 23.56 -22.77
C PHE A 250 -4.65 24.49 -23.64
N GLY A 251 -4.25 25.76 -23.80
CA GLY A 251 -4.95 26.75 -24.62
C GLY A 251 -4.31 26.97 -25.98
N GLY A 252 -5.01 27.70 -26.85
CA GLY A 252 -4.48 28.16 -28.15
C GLY A 252 -4.80 27.27 -29.34
N LEU A 253 -5.41 26.11 -29.10
CA LEU A 253 -6.01 25.30 -30.17
C LEU A 253 -7.26 25.99 -30.71
N ARG A 254 -7.45 25.90 -32.02
CA ARG A 254 -8.67 26.37 -32.68
C ARG A 254 -9.59 25.17 -32.81
N TYR A 255 -10.75 25.21 -32.16
CA TYR A 255 -11.72 24.12 -32.10
C TYR A 255 -12.52 23.95 -33.41
N VAL A 256 -11.81 23.89 -34.53
CA VAL A 256 -12.35 23.67 -35.87
C VAL A 256 -11.76 22.37 -36.41
N CYS A 257 -12.55 21.61 -37.17
CA CYS A 257 -12.16 20.28 -37.65
C CYS A 257 -10.83 20.30 -38.42
N SER A 258 -10.54 21.41 -39.11
CA SER A 258 -9.33 21.62 -39.91
C SER A 258 -8.05 21.84 -39.12
N ASP A 259 -8.12 22.06 -37.80
CA ASP A 259 -6.93 22.20 -36.94
C ASP A 259 -6.22 20.85 -36.76
N CYS A 260 -6.98 19.75 -36.75
CA CYS A 260 -6.46 18.38 -36.61
C CYS A 260 -6.63 17.53 -37.88
N HIS A 261 -7.66 17.78 -38.68
CA HIS A 261 -7.98 16.97 -39.85
C HIS A 261 -7.70 17.70 -41.15
N GLN A 262 -6.98 17.02 -42.05
CA GLN A 262 -6.80 17.51 -43.41
C GLN A 262 -8.06 17.20 -44.22
N ARG A 263 -8.57 18.22 -44.94
CA ARG A 263 -9.69 18.07 -45.86
C ARG A 263 -9.28 17.12 -47.00
N PRO A 264 -9.90 15.93 -47.14
CA PRO A 264 -9.51 14.96 -48.17
C PRO A 264 -10.26 15.15 -49.49
N HIS A 265 -11.24 16.07 -49.54
CA HIS A 265 -12.12 16.27 -50.69
C HIS A 265 -12.49 17.74 -50.92
N ASP A 266 -12.80 18.10 -52.17
CA ASP A 266 -13.09 19.48 -52.57
C ASP A 266 -14.58 19.86 -52.42
N PHE A 267 -15.47 18.91 -52.10
CA PHE A 267 -16.90 19.17 -51.92
C PHE A 267 -17.23 19.56 -50.47
N GLY A 268 -18.21 20.45 -50.29
CA GLY A 268 -18.70 20.92 -48.98
C GLY A 268 -18.04 22.23 -48.49
N ASP A 269 -18.65 22.85 -47.47
CA ASP A 269 -18.12 24.01 -46.75
C ASP A 269 -17.30 23.56 -45.53
N ASP A 270 -16.80 24.48 -44.69
CA ASP A 270 -16.04 24.15 -43.47
C ASP A 270 -16.93 23.66 -42.32
N ASN A 271 -18.24 23.49 -42.56
CA ASN A 271 -19.13 22.84 -41.60
C ASN A 271 -19.15 21.32 -41.84
N CYS A 272 -18.09 20.66 -41.35
CA CYS A 272 -17.89 19.22 -41.44
C CYS A 272 -19.02 18.43 -40.75
N GLU A 273 -19.64 18.97 -39.70
CA GLU A 273 -20.67 18.27 -38.91
C GLU A 273 -21.97 18.01 -39.69
N ARG A 274 -22.17 18.69 -40.83
CA ARG A 274 -23.28 18.42 -41.76
C ARG A 274 -23.21 17.02 -42.35
N CYS A 275 -22.02 16.49 -42.59
CA CYS A 275 -21.80 15.23 -43.29
C CYS A 275 -21.05 14.18 -42.45
N HIS A 276 -20.31 14.59 -41.43
CA HIS A 276 -19.50 13.72 -40.57
C HIS A 276 -20.00 13.76 -39.12
N THR A 277 -19.63 12.76 -38.33
CA THR A 277 -19.90 12.74 -36.88
C THR A 277 -18.62 12.36 -36.11
N PRO A 278 -18.57 12.60 -34.79
CA PRO A 278 -17.42 12.15 -33.98
C PRO A 278 -17.17 10.64 -34.02
N GLU A 279 -18.17 9.82 -34.39
CA GLU A 279 -18.05 8.36 -34.54
C GLU A 279 -17.43 7.95 -35.89
N GLY A 280 -17.31 8.87 -36.85
CA GLY A 280 -16.64 8.59 -38.11
C GLY A 280 -16.95 9.60 -39.24
N TRP A 281 -16.13 9.51 -40.29
CA TRP A 281 -16.27 10.32 -41.50
C TRP A 281 -17.45 9.91 -42.39
N ASN A 282 -18.14 8.82 -42.05
CA ASN A 282 -19.33 8.38 -42.76
C ASN A 282 -20.51 8.43 -41.79
N LYS A 283 -21.58 9.11 -42.20
CA LYS A 283 -22.90 9.01 -41.55
C LYS A 283 -23.63 7.74 -42.02
#